data_AF-A0A1W9LUQ5-F1
#
_entry.id   AF-A0A1W9LUQ5-F1
#
_cell.length_a   1.000
_cell.length_b   1.000
_cell.length_c   1.000
_cell.angle_alpha   90.00
_cell.angle_beta   90.00
_cell.angle_gamma   90.00
#
_symmetry.space_group_name_H-M   'P 1'
#
loop_
_entity.id
_entity.type
_entity.pdbx_description
1 polymer ?
#
loop_
_entity_poly.entity_id
_entity_poly.type
_entity_poly.pdbx_seq_one_letter_code
_entity_poly.pdbx_strand_id
1 'polypeptide(L)' 'MIESALATIERETERLTLQEQLKLLESLVRQIRKKSSPVRKQLDWRELYGLGSGLWNGEDAQDYVNRLREER' A
#
# COMPACT_ATOMS: atom_id res chain seq x y z
N MET A 1 34.20 -24.60 -2.73
CA MET A 1 33.07 -24.09 -1.91
C MET A 1 31.99 -23.64 -2.88
N ILE A 2 30.74 -24.08 -2.71
CA ILE A 2 29.63 -23.61 -3.54
C ILE A 2 29.36 -22.17 -3.12
N GLU A 3 29.43 -21.25 -4.08
CA GLU A 3 29.16 -19.84 -3.84
C GLU A 3 27.71 -19.64 -3.40
N SER A 4 27.48 -18.79 -2.40
CA SER A 4 26.12 -18.49 -1.97
C SER A 4 25.39 -17.72 -3.07
N ALA A 5 24.12 -18.06 -3.31
CA ALA A 5 23.30 -17.37 -4.31
C ALA A 5 23.22 -15.86 -4.07
N LEU A 6 23.34 -15.41 -2.81
CA LEU A 6 23.39 -13.99 -2.46
C LEU A 6 24.64 -13.30 -3.01
N ALA A 7 25.82 -13.90 -2.83
CA ALA A 7 27.08 -13.35 -3.32
C ALA A 7 27.12 -13.25 -4.86
N THR A 8 26.45 -14.17 -5.54
CA THR A 8 26.29 -14.10 -7.00
C THR A 8 25.36 -12.95 -7.39
N ILE A 9 24.23 -12.78 -6.69
CA ILE A 9 23.30 -11.67 -6.96
C ILE A 9 23.99 -10.33 -6.73
N GLU A 10 24.74 -10.17 -5.63
CA GLU A 10 25.49 -8.95 -5.32
C GLU A 10 26.43 -8.55 -6.46
N ARG A 11 27.23 -9.50 -6.97
CA ARG A 11 28.11 -9.27 -8.12
C ARG A 11 27.38 -8.91 -9.41
N GLU A 12 26.23 -9.54 -9.68
CA GLU A 12 25.45 -9.21 -10.88
C GLU A 12 24.79 -7.82 -10.76
N THR A 13 24.43 -7.39 -9.54
CA THR A 13 23.93 -6.01 -9.31
C THR A 13 24.97 -4.93 -9.56
N GLU A 14 26.26 -5.20 -9.34
CA GLU A 14 27.34 -4.24 -9.61
C GLU A 14 27.45 -3.89 -11.11
N ARG A 15 26.99 -4.78 -11.99
CA ARG A 15 27.00 -4.57 -13.45
C ARG A 15 25.79 -3.78 -13.97
N LEU A 16 24.78 -3.58 -13.13
CA LEU A 16 23.57 -2.85 -13.49
C LEU A 16 23.80 -1.34 -13.45
N THR A 17 23.09 -0.62 -14.30
CA THR A 17 22.99 0.84 -14.19
C THR A 17 22.23 1.24 -12.92
N LEU A 18 22.42 2.49 -12.47
CA LEU A 18 21.69 3.02 -11.31
C LEU A 18 20.17 2.89 -11.45
N GLN A 19 19.63 3.09 -12.65
CA GLN A 19 18.18 2.94 -12.90
C GLN A 19 17.71 1.49 -12.73
N GLU A 20 18.50 0.52 -13.19
CA GLU A 20 18.18 -0.90 -13.04
C GLU A 20 18.31 -1.37 -11.59
N GLN A 21 19.31 -0.87 -10.85
CA GLN A 21 19.45 -1.12 -9.42
C GLN A 21 18.23 -0.60 -8.64
N LEU A 22 17.77 0.61 -8.94
CA LEU A 22 16.56 1.19 -8.33
C LEU A 22 15.30 0.36 -8.64
N LYS A 23 15.15 -0.09 -9.89
CA LYS A 23 14.03 -0.96 -10.30
C LYS A 23 14.07 -2.32 -9.59
N LEU A 24 15.27 -2.88 -9.40
CA LEU A 24 15.45 -4.12 -8.64
C LEU A 24 15.07 -3.93 -7.17
N LEU A 25 15.52 -2.83 -6.55
CA LEU A 25 15.16 -2.48 -5.18
C LEU A 25 13.63 -2.36 -5.02
N GLU A 26 12.94 -1.68 -5.93
CA GLU A 26 11.48 -1.56 -5.91
C GLU A 26 10.79 -2.93 -5.98
N SER A 27 11.26 -3.80 -6.88
CA SER A 27 10.75 -5.17 -7.01
C SER A 27 10.94 -5.96 -5.72
N LEU A 28 12.12 -5.88 -5.10
CA LEU A 28 12.43 -6.54 -3.83
C LEU A 28 11.54 -6.02 -2.70
N VAL A 29 11.40 -4.70 -2.56
CA VAL A 29 10.50 -4.09 -1.56
C VAL A 29 9.06 -4.56 -1.77
N ARG A 30 8.58 -4.63 -3.02
CA ARG A 30 7.24 -5.13 -3.32
C ARG A 30 7.07 -6.60 -2.96
N GLN A 31 8.07 -7.44 -3.24
CA GLN A 31 8.05 -8.86 -2.87
C GLN A 31 8.05 -9.04 -1.35
N ILE A 32 8.88 -8.28 -0.63
CA ILE A 32 8.91 -8.27 0.83
C ILE A 32 7.55 -7.86 1.35
N ARG A 33 6.96 -6.76 0.90
CA ARG A 33 5.60 -6.32 1.32
C ARG A 33 4.52 -7.38 1.09
N LYS A 34 4.59 -8.13 -0.01
CA LYS A 34 3.66 -9.24 -0.28
C LYS A 34 3.84 -10.39 0.71
N LYS A 35 5.09 -10.75 1.01
CA LYS A 35 5.44 -11.84 1.95
C LYS A 35 5.25 -11.46 3.41
N SER A 36 5.51 -10.20 3.73
CA SER A 36 5.38 -9.59 5.05
C SER A 36 3.97 -9.05 5.29
N SER A 37 3.04 -9.23 4.34
CA SER A 37 1.63 -8.96 4.60
C SER A 37 1.22 -9.94 5.69
N PRO A 38 1.03 -9.48 6.94
CA PRO A 38 0.53 -10.37 7.97
C PRO A 38 -0.83 -10.84 7.47
N VAL A 39 -1.13 -12.11 7.69
CA VAL A 39 -2.49 -12.68 7.77
C VAL A 39 -3.49 -11.53 7.83
N ARG A 40 -4.28 -11.35 6.74
CA ARG A 40 -5.34 -10.32 6.57
C ARG A 40 -5.51 -9.54 7.86
N LYS A 41 -4.98 -8.30 7.96
CA LYS A 41 -5.39 -7.40 9.05
C LYS A 41 -6.90 -7.57 9.15
N GLN A 42 -7.37 -8.13 10.26
CA GLN A 42 -8.77 -8.40 10.46
C GLN A 42 -9.37 -7.01 10.61
N LEU A 43 -9.79 -6.43 9.48
CA LEU A 43 -10.35 -5.08 9.43
C LEU A 43 -11.58 -5.12 10.34
N ASP A 44 -11.43 -4.56 11.53
CA ASP A 44 -12.53 -4.44 12.46
C ASP A 44 -13.40 -3.30 11.94
N TRP A 45 -14.68 -3.59 11.68
CA TRP A 45 -15.66 -2.60 11.26
C TRP A 45 -15.76 -1.42 12.24
N ARG A 46 -15.37 -1.62 13.51
CA ARG A 46 -15.28 -0.54 14.50
C ARG A 46 -14.19 0.47 14.18
N GLU A 47 -13.09 0.09 13.54
CA GLU A 47 -12.04 1.02 13.10
C GLU A 47 -12.52 1.96 11.99
N LEU A 48 -13.58 1.58 11.27
CA LEU A 48 -14.18 2.39 10.22
C LEU A 48 -15.22 3.39 10.76
N TYR A 49 -15.69 3.19 12.01
CA TYR A 49 -16.65 4.08 12.64
C TYR A 49 -16.01 5.46 12.89
N GLY A 50 -16.63 6.51 12.34
CA GLY A 50 -16.15 7.88 12.51
C GLY A 50 -15.06 8.32 11.53
N LEU A 51 -14.44 7.43 10.75
CA LEU A 51 -13.46 7.85 9.71
C LEU A 51 -14.10 8.74 8.62
N GLY A 52 -15.40 8.56 8.39
CA GLY A 52 -16.15 9.38 7.45
C GLY A 52 -16.38 10.81 7.94
N SER A 53 -16.41 11.09 9.25
CA SER A 53 -16.89 12.37 9.79
C SER A 53 -16.07 13.57 9.32
N GLY A 54 -14.75 13.40 9.14
CA GLY A 54 -13.87 14.45 8.64
C GLY A 54 -13.96 14.71 7.13
N LEU A 55 -14.58 13.81 6.36
CA LEU A 55 -14.70 13.94 4.90
C LEU A 55 -15.85 14.86 4.48
N TRP A 56 -16.86 15.03 5.34
CA TRP A 56 -18.05 15.82 5.03
C TRP A 56 -17.84 17.33 5.28
N ASN A 57 -16.62 17.78 5.64
CA ASN A 57 -16.33 19.19 5.95
C ASN A 57 -17.30 19.82 6.97
N GLY A 58 -17.82 19.03 7.89
CA GLY A 58 -18.85 19.47 8.87
C GLY A 58 -20.28 19.46 8.35
N GLU A 59 -20.53 19.02 7.12
CA GLU A 59 -21.87 18.74 6.59
C GLU A 59 -22.43 17.46 7.23
N ASP A 60 -23.66 17.52 7.70
CA ASP A 60 -24.36 16.33 8.17
C ASP A 60 -24.74 15.43 6.98
N ALA A 61 -24.51 14.13 7.12
CA ALA A 61 -24.75 13.18 6.05
C ALA A 61 -26.23 13.11 5.63
N GLN A 62 -27.16 13.36 6.56
CA GLN A 62 -28.59 13.40 6.29
C GLN A 62 -28.97 14.65 5.51
N ASP A 63 -28.38 15.80 5.82
CA ASP A 63 -28.60 17.06 5.11
C ASP A 63 -28.14 16.97 3.64
N TYR A 64 -26.99 16.36 3.39
CA TYR A 64 -26.51 16.07 2.04
C TYR A 64 -27.52 15.22 1.24
N VAL A 65 -28.04 14.15 1.84
CA VAL A 65 -29.01 13.25 1.20
C VAL A 65 -30.35 13.95 0.97
N ASN A 66 -30.78 14.81 1.88
CA ASN A 66 -32.00 15.59 1.73
C ASN A 66 -31.90 16.55 0.53
N ARG A 67 -30.80 17.29 0.41
CA ARG A 67 -30.53 18.14 -0.77
C ARG A 67 -30.61 17.35 -2.09
N LEU A 68 -29.96 16.20 -2.15
CA LEU A 68 -29.99 15.34 -3.35
C LEU A 68 -31.40 14.83 -3.71
N ARG A 69 -32.32 14.72 -2.73
CA ARG A 69 -33.71 14.31 -2.99
C ARG A 69 -34.57 15.46 -3.48
N GLU A 70 -34.25 16.69 -3.07
CA GLU A 70 -34.92 17.91 -3.52
C GLU A 70 -34.47 18.33 -4.94
N GLU A 71 -33.26 17.94 -5.35
CA GLU A 71 -32.73 18.15 -6.71
C GLU A 71 -33.27 17.17 -7.77
N ARG A 72 -34.14 16.22 -7.40
CA ARG A 72 -34.79 15.26 -8.30
C ARG A 72 -36.23 15.66 -8.63
#